data_AF-A0AAV5VTS1-F1
#
_entry.id   AF-A0AAV5VTS1-F1
#
_cell.length_a   1.000
_cell.length_b   1.000
_cell.length_c   1.000
_cell.angle_alpha   90.00
_cell.angle_beta   90.00
_cell.angle_gamma   90.00
#
_symmetry.space_group_name_H-M   'P 1'
#
loop_
_entity.id
_entity.type
_entity.pdbx_description
1 polymer ?
#
loop_
_entity_poly.entity_id
_entity_poly.type
_entity_poly.pdbx_seq_one_letter_code
_entity_poly.pdbx_strand_id
1 'polypeptide(L)'
;CRQTGINLAKGLIQATLSRETANYLLNEINIQPFMNVLNEKDYGVDELLLSSLLSTEKLRVPGVYPERCLSSQPTFEQTYFTRLSTWYWERTADNCKSGVWRHNLCLFGMRDLPYLANSNYIMANKLLPSVDYGAISCMGEILFNRTHLVLNDTQQLDLSFYDNLPMVR
;
A
#
# COMPACT_ATOMS: atom_id res chain seq x y z
N CYS A 1 -12.73 -23.53 2.15
CA CYS A 1 -11.31 -23.13 2.04
C CYS A 1 -10.31 -24.29 2.19
N ARG A 2 -10.46 -25.25 3.13
CA ARG A 2 -9.55 -26.42 3.21
C ARG A 2 -9.60 -27.36 1.98
N GLN A 3 -10.67 -27.32 1.18
CA GLN A 3 -10.79 -28.11 -0.06
C GLN A 3 -10.26 -27.41 -1.32
N THR A 4 -10.00 -26.09 -1.30
CA THR A 4 -9.62 -25.30 -2.49
C THR A 4 -8.14 -24.89 -2.54
N GLY A 5 -7.34 -25.19 -1.51
CA GLY A 5 -5.89 -24.91 -1.53
C GLY A 5 -5.52 -23.43 -1.59
N ILE A 6 -6.46 -22.52 -1.31
CA ILE A 6 -6.24 -21.08 -1.17
C ILE A 6 -5.94 -20.78 0.30
N ASN A 7 -4.82 -20.10 0.55
CA ASN A 7 -4.44 -19.65 1.88
C ASN A 7 -4.96 -18.23 2.09
N LEU A 8 -5.67 -18.01 3.20
CA LEU A 8 -6.11 -16.67 3.54
C LEU A 8 -4.91 -15.85 4.03
N ALA A 9 -4.72 -14.69 3.43
CA ALA A 9 -3.72 -13.72 3.84
C ALA A 9 -4.39 -12.37 4.10
N LYS A 10 -3.90 -11.67 5.13
CA LYS A 10 -4.32 -10.31 5.46
C LYS A 10 -3.33 -9.32 4.85
N GLY A 11 -3.85 -8.25 4.26
CA GLY A 11 -3.05 -7.11 3.85
C GLY A 11 -3.83 -5.80 3.93
N LEU A 12 -3.55 -4.91 2.98
CA LEU A 12 -4.20 -3.61 2.86
C LEU A 12 -5.09 -3.61 1.62
N ILE A 13 -6.10 -2.75 1.63
CA ILE A 13 -7.06 -2.63 0.51
C ILE A 13 -6.45 -2.01 -0.75
N GLN A 14 -5.40 -1.18 -0.59
CA GLN A 14 -4.68 -0.57 -1.71
C GLN A 14 -3.56 -1.49 -2.16
N ALA A 15 -3.55 -1.82 -3.44
CA ALA A 15 -2.52 -2.63 -4.08
C ALA A 15 -1.97 -1.95 -5.33
N THR A 16 -0.71 -2.23 -5.63
CA THR A 16 -0.09 -1.92 -6.91
C THR A 16 -0.02 -3.22 -7.71
N LEU A 17 -0.67 -3.27 -8.86
CA LEU A 17 -0.77 -4.48 -9.69
C LEU A 17 -0.22 -4.19 -11.08
N SER A 18 0.51 -5.16 -11.64
CA SER A 18 0.88 -5.10 -13.05
C SER A 18 -0.37 -5.26 -13.94
N ARG A 19 -0.29 -4.75 -15.17
CA ARG A 19 -1.37 -4.95 -16.17
C ARG A 19 -1.64 -6.45 -16.41
N GLU A 20 -0.60 -7.26 -16.41
CA GLU A 20 -0.69 -8.71 -16.60
C GLU A 20 -1.47 -9.36 -15.45
N THR A 21 -1.10 -9.03 -14.20
CA THR A 21 -1.80 -9.48 -12.99
C THR A 21 -3.28 -9.09 -13.03
N ALA A 22 -3.58 -7.83 -13.35
CA ALA A 22 -4.96 -7.35 -13.43
C ALA A 22 -5.76 -8.09 -14.51
N ASN A 23 -5.19 -8.29 -15.70
CA ASN A 23 -5.83 -9.04 -16.78
C ASN A 23 -6.09 -10.50 -16.37
N TYR A 24 -5.13 -11.14 -15.71
CA TYR A 24 -5.24 -12.52 -15.25
C TYR A 24 -6.39 -12.69 -14.24
N LEU A 25 -6.47 -11.81 -13.25
CA LEU A 25 -7.52 -11.83 -12.22
C LEU A 25 -8.93 -11.57 -12.79
N LEU A 26 -9.03 -10.74 -13.84
CA LEU A 26 -10.31 -10.37 -14.43
C LEU A 26 -10.80 -11.36 -15.49
N ASN A 27 -9.88 -11.92 -16.29
CA ASN A 27 -10.24 -12.62 -17.54
C ASN A 27 -9.79 -14.08 -17.60
N GLU A 28 -8.77 -14.49 -16.83
CA GLU A 28 -8.17 -15.84 -16.97
C GLU A 28 -8.61 -16.80 -15.86
N ILE A 29 -8.82 -16.29 -14.63
CA ILE A 29 -9.26 -17.13 -13.50
C ILE A 29 -10.66 -16.76 -13.01
N ASN A 30 -11.40 -17.77 -12.56
CA ASN A 30 -12.70 -17.58 -11.94
C ASN A 30 -12.56 -17.32 -10.43
N ILE A 31 -12.52 -16.05 -10.03
CA ILE A 31 -12.47 -15.64 -8.61
C ILE A 31 -13.85 -15.62 -7.93
N GLN A 32 -14.95 -15.80 -8.66
CA GLN A 32 -16.31 -15.67 -8.12
C GLN A 32 -16.59 -16.60 -6.93
N PRO A 33 -16.19 -17.89 -6.94
CA PRO A 33 -16.40 -18.76 -5.79
C PRO A 33 -15.71 -18.25 -4.53
N PHE A 34 -14.51 -17.66 -4.68
CA PHE A 34 -13.78 -17.09 -3.56
C PHE A 34 -14.43 -15.79 -3.06
N MET A 35 -14.86 -14.90 -3.97
CA MET A 35 -15.60 -13.70 -3.60
C MET A 35 -16.90 -14.02 -2.87
N ASN A 36 -17.64 -15.05 -3.30
CA ASN A 36 -18.86 -15.47 -2.62
C ASN A 36 -18.60 -15.89 -1.17
N VAL A 37 -17.53 -16.65 -0.93
CA VAL A 37 -17.11 -17.05 0.43
C VAL A 37 -16.70 -15.86 1.27
N LEU A 38 -16.00 -14.87 0.68
CA LEU A 38 -15.64 -13.66 1.41
C LEU A 38 -16.86 -12.80 1.72
N ASN A 39 -17.82 -12.71 0.80
CA ASN A 39 -19.07 -11.94 0.98
C ASN A 39 -20.01 -12.53 2.05
N GLU A 40 -19.78 -13.76 2.52
CA GLU A 40 -20.46 -14.32 3.70
C GLU A 40 -19.92 -13.74 5.03
N LYS A 41 -18.89 -12.90 4.99
CA LYS A 41 -18.29 -12.28 6.17
C LYS A 41 -18.63 -10.79 6.24
N ASP A 42 -18.83 -10.32 7.46
CA ASP A 42 -19.36 -8.97 7.70
C ASP A 42 -18.27 -7.90 7.91
N TYR A 43 -16.98 -8.29 7.97
CA TYR A 43 -15.92 -7.38 8.37
C TYR A 43 -14.58 -7.65 7.69
N GLY A 44 -13.95 -6.58 7.18
CA GLY A 44 -12.56 -6.58 6.70
C GLY A 44 -12.27 -7.49 5.51
N VAL A 45 -13.28 -7.82 4.71
CA VAL A 45 -13.17 -8.76 3.59
C VAL A 45 -12.35 -8.21 2.42
N ASP A 46 -12.37 -6.89 2.28
CA ASP A 46 -11.57 -6.10 1.35
C ASP A 46 -10.07 -6.19 1.67
N GLU A 47 -9.69 -6.42 2.93
CA GLU A 47 -8.30 -6.66 3.36
C GLU A 47 -7.83 -8.11 3.14
N LEU A 48 -8.71 -9.00 2.69
CA LEU A 48 -8.40 -10.42 2.49
C LEU A 48 -8.30 -10.82 1.02
N LEU A 49 -9.10 -10.21 0.13
CA LEU A 49 -9.24 -10.65 -1.26
C LEU A 49 -7.91 -10.68 -2.01
N LEU A 50 -7.30 -9.51 -2.23
CA LEU A 50 -6.10 -9.39 -3.05
C LEU A 50 -4.91 -10.10 -2.42
N SER A 51 -4.72 -9.94 -1.10
CA SER A 51 -3.62 -10.60 -0.40
C SER A 51 -3.69 -12.11 -0.50
N SER A 52 -4.88 -12.71 -0.33
CA SER A 52 -5.05 -14.17 -0.44
C SER A 52 -4.84 -14.68 -1.87
N LEU A 53 -5.31 -13.94 -2.88
CA LEU A 53 -5.12 -14.31 -4.29
C LEU A 53 -3.64 -14.24 -4.69
N LEU A 54 -2.95 -13.17 -4.28
CA LEU A 54 -1.55 -12.93 -4.62
C LEU A 54 -0.57 -13.75 -3.81
N SER A 55 -0.97 -14.28 -2.64
CA SER A 55 -0.12 -15.17 -1.84
C SER A 55 -0.30 -16.66 -2.15
N THR A 56 -1.33 -17.02 -2.91
CA THR A 56 -1.64 -18.43 -3.22
C THR A 56 -0.96 -18.87 -4.51
N GLU A 57 0.19 -19.54 -4.40
CA GLU A 57 0.97 -20.04 -5.56
C GLU A 57 0.16 -20.91 -6.52
N LYS A 58 -0.79 -21.71 -6.01
CA LYS A 58 -1.62 -22.61 -6.83
C LYS A 58 -2.49 -21.88 -7.85
N LEU A 59 -2.80 -20.61 -7.60
CA LEU A 59 -3.58 -19.78 -8.52
C LEU A 59 -2.74 -19.26 -9.69
N ARG A 60 -1.41 -19.40 -9.64
CA ARG A 60 -0.47 -18.99 -10.71
C ARG A 60 -0.70 -17.56 -11.21
N VAL A 61 -1.12 -16.67 -10.31
CA VAL A 61 -1.29 -15.26 -10.64
C VAL A 61 0.08 -14.66 -10.98
N PRO A 62 0.23 -13.91 -12.08
CA PRO A 62 1.49 -13.23 -12.40
C PRO A 62 1.87 -12.24 -11.29
N GLY A 63 3.15 -12.22 -10.89
CA GLY A 63 3.62 -11.38 -9.79
C GLY A 63 3.19 -11.85 -8.39
N VAL A 64 2.93 -13.15 -8.21
CA VAL A 64 2.62 -13.75 -6.89
C VAL A 64 3.75 -13.53 -5.90
N TYR A 65 3.34 -13.27 -4.66
CA TYR A 65 4.23 -13.18 -3.52
C TYR A 65 4.06 -14.41 -2.64
N PRO A 66 4.90 -15.45 -2.80
CA PRO A 66 4.66 -16.73 -2.16
C PRO A 66 4.76 -16.64 -0.65
N GLU A 67 3.99 -17.47 0.06
CA GLU A 67 3.84 -17.41 1.52
C GLU A 67 5.17 -17.48 2.29
N ARG A 68 6.16 -18.20 1.75
CA ARG A 68 7.53 -18.24 2.32
C ARG A 68 8.15 -16.84 2.49
N CYS A 69 7.79 -15.90 1.63
CA CYS A 69 8.27 -14.54 1.68
C CYS A 69 7.51 -13.72 2.76
N LEU A 70 6.26 -14.06 3.07
CA LEU A 70 5.49 -13.45 4.17
C LEU A 70 6.04 -13.84 5.55
N SER A 71 6.49 -15.08 5.72
CA SER A 71 6.96 -15.61 7.02
C SER A 71 8.37 -15.18 7.44
N SER A 72 9.16 -14.62 6.51
CA SER A 72 10.60 -14.36 6.70
C SER A 72 10.94 -12.90 6.99
N GLN A 73 9.95 -11.99 7.07
CA GLN A 73 10.18 -10.56 7.17
C GLN A 73 9.95 -10.04 8.61
N PRO A 74 10.92 -9.32 9.21
CA PRO A 74 10.87 -8.92 10.62
C PRO A 74 9.87 -7.81 10.93
N THR A 75 9.40 -7.05 9.93
CA THR A 75 8.38 -5.99 10.13
C THR A 75 7.50 -5.83 8.88
N PHE A 76 6.19 -5.78 9.09
CA PHE A 76 5.15 -5.62 8.06
C PHE A 76 5.36 -4.38 7.16
N GLU A 77 6.00 -3.33 7.67
CA GLU A 77 6.21 -2.05 6.98
C GLU A 77 7.26 -2.09 5.86
N GLN A 78 8.10 -3.13 5.79
CA GLN A 78 9.14 -3.26 4.76
C GLN A 78 8.68 -4.05 3.51
N THR A 79 7.42 -4.47 3.46
CA THR A 79 6.92 -5.38 2.42
C THR A 79 6.01 -4.72 1.39
N TYR A 80 5.68 -3.43 1.54
CA TYR A 80 4.83 -2.73 0.58
C TYR A 80 5.17 -1.23 0.47
N PHE A 81 5.02 -0.69 -0.75
CA PHE A 81 5.28 0.73 -1.05
C PHE A 81 4.03 1.47 -1.57
N THR A 82 2.91 0.77 -1.75
CA THR A 82 1.71 1.35 -2.40
C THR A 82 1.14 2.54 -1.64
N ARG A 83 1.05 2.46 -0.31
CA ARG A 83 0.34 3.46 0.48
C ARG A 83 0.92 3.62 1.88
N LEU A 84 1.39 4.83 2.16
CA LEU A 84 1.68 5.30 3.49
C LEU A 84 0.39 5.52 4.27
N SER A 85 0.30 4.93 5.45
CA SER A 85 -0.70 5.27 6.45
C SER A 85 -0.07 5.13 7.81
N THR A 86 -0.29 6.12 8.66
CA THR A 86 0.19 6.10 10.04
C THR A 86 -0.96 5.77 10.96
N TRP A 87 -0.85 4.64 11.66
CA TRP A 87 -1.83 4.24 12.65
C TRP A 87 -1.50 4.81 14.03
N TYR A 88 -2.53 4.97 14.86
CA TYR A 88 -2.38 5.55 16.20
C TYR A 88 -1.42 4.76 17.09
N TRP A 89 -1.37 3.44 16.94
CA TRP A 89 -0.47 2.58 17.70
C TRP A 89 0.98 2.61 17.20
N GLU A 90 1.25 3.13 16.00
CA GLU A 90 2.60 3.35 15.46
C GLU A 90 3.15 4.72 15.87
N ARG A 91 2.44 5.47 16.73
CA ARG A 91 2.77 6.86 17.04
C ARG A 91 4.18 7.01 17.62
N THR A 92 5.01 7.75 16.90
CA THR A 92 6.34 8.23 17.31
C THR A 92 6.29 9.75 17.47
N ALA A 93 7.38 10.36 17.95
CA ALA A 93 7.50 11.81 18.00
C ALA A 93 7.47 12.47 16.60
N ASP A 94 7.75 11.70 15.55
CA ASP A 94 7.95 12.20 14.19
C ASP A 94 6.79 11.93 13.23
N ASN A 95 5.84 11.07 13.58
CA ASN A 95 4.68 10.80 12.74
C ASN A 95 3.40 11.50 13.27
N CYS A 96 2.54 11.94 12.35
CA CYS A 96 1.31 12.66 12.64
C CYS A 96 1.45 13.98 13.43
N LYS A 97 2.30 14.87 12.95
CA LYS A 97 2.55 16.22 13.49
C LYS A 97 1.36 17.16 13.36
N SER A 98 0.36 16.82 12.54
CA SER A 98 -0.96 17.47 12.59
C SER A 98 -1.68 17.28 13.93
N GLY A 99 -1.41 16.16 14.62
CA GLY A 99 -2.10 15.76 15.85
C GLY A 99 -3.54 15.29 15.64
N VAL A 100 -4.02 15.18 14.39
CA VAL A 100 -5.42 14.86 14.08
C VAL A 100 -5.56 13.41 13.68
N TRP A 101 -6.43 12.69 14.38
CA TRP A 101 -6.69 11.27 14.18
C TRP A 101 -8.15 11.01 13.85
N ARG A 102 -8.42 10.14 12.88
CA ARG A 102 -9.77 9.68 12.54
C ARG A 102 -9.78 8.20 12.25
N HIS A 103 -10.58 7.44 13.00
CA HIS A 103 -10.63 5.98 12.93
C HIS A 103 -9.23 5.35 13.07
N ASN A 104 -8.47 5.82 14.06
CA ASN A 104 -7.09 5.40 14.35
C ASN A 104 -6.06 5.66 13.25
N LEU A 105 -6.40 6.43 12.21
CA LEU A 105 -5.48 6.86 11.15
C LEU A 105 -5.16 8.34 11.27
N CYS A 106 -3.90 8.69 11.02
CA CYS A 106 -3.48 10.09 10.97
C CYS A 106 -4.13 10.80 9.77
N LEU A 107 -4.60 12.03 10.02
CA LEU A 107 -4.92 13.00 8.98
C LEU A 107 -3.72 13.93 8.83
N PHE A 108 -2.88 13.71 7.82
CA PHE A 108 -1.67 14.49 7.64
C PHE A 108 -1.99 15.96 7.35
N GLY A 109 -1.17 16.86 7.91
CA GLY A 109 -1.24 18.31 7.70
C GLY A 109 0.09 18.90 7.22
N MET A 110 0.21 20.22 7.17
CA MET A 110 1.41 20.90 6.67
C MET A 110 2.67 20.54 7.47
N ARG A 111 2.52 20.28 8.78
CA ARG A 111 3.64 19.87 9.65
C ARG A 111 4.17 18.48 9.34
N ASP A 112 3.41 17.67 8.61
CA ASP A 112 3.79 16.34 8.15
C ASP A 112 4.51 16.37 6.80
N LEU A 113 4.59 17.53 6.12
CA LEU A 113 5.21 17.64 4.79
C LEU A 113 6.64 17.08 4.72
N PRO A 114 7.55 17.31 5.70
CA PRO A 114 8.87 16.71 5.66
C PRO A 114 8.84 15.17 5.72
N TYR A 115 7.87 14.59 6.42
CA TYR A 115 7.69 13.13 6.48
C TYR A 115 7.11 12.60 5.16
N LEU A 116 6.08 13.27 4.64
CA LEU A 116 5.43 12.91 3.36
C LEU A 116 6.39 13.03 2.17
N ALA A 117 7.17 14.13 2.09
CA ALA A 117 8.04 14.40 0.97
C ALA A 117 9.24 13.44 0.88
N ASN A 118 9.67 12.87 2.01
CA ASN A 118 10.79 11.92 2.08
C ASN A 118 10.33 10.45 2.15
N SER A 119 9.04 10.20 1.92
CA SER A 119 8.47 8.87 1.96
C SER A 119 8.77 8.06 0.69
N ASN A 120 9.09 6.77 0.84
CA ASN A 120 9.24 5.83 -0.30
C ASN A 120 7.89 5.25 -0.78
N TYR A 121 6.77 5.73 -0.23
CA TYR A 121 5.45 5.28 -0.65
C TYR A 121 4.93 6.13 -1.81
N ILE A 122 4.25 5.51 -2.77
CA ILE A 122 3.72 6.22 -3.95
C ILE A 122 2.43 7.01 -3.65
N MET A 123 1.72 6.67 -2.58
CA MET A 123 0.51 7.37 -2.13
C MET A 123 0.53 7.54 -0.61
N ALA A 124 -0.10 8.59 -0.10
CA ALA A 124 -0.31 8.80 1.33
C ALA A 124 -1.80 8.89 1.67
N ASN A 125 -2.17 8.35 2.82
CA ASN A 125 -3.54 8.34 3.33
C ASN A 125 -3.51 8.60 4.85
N LYS A 126 -4.22 9.60 5.39
CA LYS A 126 -5.26 10.45 4.77
C LYS A 126 -4.85 11.92 4.73
N LEU A 127 -5.22 12.62 3.66
CA LEU A 127 -5.25 14.09 3.62
C LEU A 127 -6.70 14.51 3.36
N LEU A 128 -7.16 15.55 4.05
CA LEU A 128 -8.52 16.08 3.91
C LEU A 128 -8.49 17.60 3.79
N PRO A 129 -9.11 18.20 2.76
CA PRO A 129 -9.18 19.65 2.60
C PRO A 129 -9.75 20.39 3.82
N SER A 130 -10.71 19.78 4.51
CA SER A 130 -11.34 20.33 5.71
C SER A 130 -10.46 20.29 6.96
N VAL A 131 -9.35 19.52 6.93
CA VAL A 131 -8.37 19.47 8.02
C VAL A 131 -7.22 20.42 7.71
N ASP A 132 -6.62 20.27 6.52
CA ASP A 132 -5.51 21.11 6.08
C ASP A 132 -5.38 21.06 4.56
N TYR A 133 -5.98 22.03 3.87
CA TYR A 133 -5.82 22.18 2.42
C TYR A 133 -4.39 22.61 2.04
N GLY A 134 -3.69 23.32 2.92
CA GLY A 134 -2.30 23.75 2.69
C GLY A 134 -1.38 22.55 2.50
N ALA A 135 -1.56 21.49 3.28
CA ALA A 135 -0.83 20.24 3.12
C ALA A 135 -0.99 19.64 1.71
N ILE A 136 -2.23 19.63 1.19
CA ILE A 136 -2.54 19.10 -0.15
C ILE A 136 -1.91 19.99 -1.23
N SER A 137 -2.09 21.31 -1.12
CA SER A 137 -1.53 22.28 -2.08
C SER A 137 -0.01 22.21 -2.13
N CYS A 138 0.67 22.22 -0.98
CA CYS A 138 2.12 22.15 -0.89
C CYS A 138 2.67 20.80 -1.39
N MET A 139 1.99 19.68 -1.12
CA MET A 139 2.39 18.40 -1.72
C MET A 139 2.26 18.44 -3.25
N GLY A 140 1.22 19.09 -3.78
CA GLY A 140 1.07 19.33 -5.22
C GLY A 140 2.23 20.14 -5.81
N GLU A 141 2.64 21.22 -5.14
CA GLU A 141 3.80 22.02 -5.55
C GLU A 141 5.12 21.25 -5.46
N ILE A 142 5.32 20.46 -4.40
CA ILE A 142 6.51 19.60 -4.26
C ILE A 142 6.60 18.61 -5.43
N LEU A 143 5.49 17.95 -5.76
CA LEU A 143 5.44 17.01 -6.89
C LEU A 143 5.68 17.74 -8.21
N PHE A 144 5.02 18.88 -8.45
CA PHE A 144 5.23 19.70 -9.64
C PHE A 144 6.68 20.14 -9.81
N ASN A 145 7.31 20.60 -8.73
CA ASN A 145 8.70 21.01 -8.72
C ASN A 145 9.65 19.84 -9.00
N ARG A 146 9.35 18.63 -8.50
CA ARG A 146 10.13 17.41 -8.80
C ARG A 146 9.99 16.95 -10.25
N THR A 147 8.84 17.17 -10.89
CA THR A 147 8.58 16.67 -12.25
C THR A 147 8.89 17.67 -13.35
N HIS A 148 8.73 18.97 -13.11
CA HIS A 148 8.80 20.00 -14.15
C HIS A 148 9.93 21.00 -13.99
N LEU A 149 10.41 21.23 -12.76
CA LEU A 149 11.60 22.03 -12.54
C LEU A 149 12.76 21.05 -12.49
N VAL A 150 13.76 21.23 -13.36
CA VAL A 150 15.03 20.50 -13.27
C VAL A 150 15.78 21.03 -12.04
N LEU A 151 15.26 20.70 -10.87
CA LEU A 151 15.99 20.83 -9.61
C LEU A 151 17.14 19.83 -9.76
N ASN A 152 18.38 20.34 -9.70
CA ASN A 152 19.63 19.58 -9.77
C ASN A 152 19.44 18.13 -9.27
N ASP A 153 19.93 17.13 -10.01
CA ASP A 153 19.88 15.64 -9.88
C ASP A 153 19.87 14.98 -8.48
N THR A 154 19.88 15.77 -7.42
CA THR A 154 19.86 15.43 -5.99
C THR A 154 18.55 14.82 -5.45
N GLN A 155 17.44 14.82 -6.20
CA GLN A 155 16.18 14.17 -5.80
C GLN A 155 15.72 13.12 -6.83
N GLN A 156 16.65 12.31 -7.33
CA GLN A 156 16.28 11.13 -8.10
C GLN A 156 15.58 10.11 -7.20
N LEU A 157 14.60 9.39 -7.78
CA LEU A 157 13.95 8.27 -7.11
C LEU A 157 15.02 7.23 -6.76
N ASP A 158 15.05 6.80 -5.51
CA ASP A 158 15.90 5.69 -5.09
C ASP A 158 15.36 4.37 -5.65
N LEU A 159 15.72 4.07 -6.90
CA LEU A 159 15.34 2.82 -7.56
C LEU A 159 15.87 1.60 -6.81
N SER A 160 17.01 1.74 -6.11
CA SER A 160 17.59 0.64 -5.36
C SER A 160 16.67 0.18 -4.23
N PHE A 161 15.94 1.09 -3.57
CA PHE A 161 14.93 0.71 -2.59
C PHE A 161 13.87 -0.20 -3.22
N TYR A 162 13.31 0.19 -4.37
CA TYR A 162 12.22 -0.53 -5.02
C TYR A 162 12.67 -1.87 -5.63
N ASP A 163 13.84 -1.91 -6.25
CA ASP A 163 14.42 -3.12 -6.87
C ASP A 163 14.78 -4.20 -5.83
N ASN A 164 14.99 -3.80 -4.58
CA ASN A 164 15.35 -4.68 -3.48
C ASN A 164 14.14 -5.09 -2.62
N LEU A 165 12.92 -4.68 -2.99
CA LEU A 165 11.74 -5.07 -2.24
C LEU A 165 11.51 -6.59 -2.32
N PRO A 166 11.02 -7.23 -1.24
CA PRO A 166 10.79 -8.66 -1.21
C PRO A 166 9.85 -9.15 -2.31
N MET A 167 8.92 -8.31 -2.78
CA MET A 167 7.94 -8.68 -3.81
C MET A 167 8.48 -8.67 -5.24
N VAL A 168 9.68 -8.12 -5.46
CA VAL A 168 10.34 -8.07 -6.78
C VAL A 168 11.21 -9.32 -7.01
N ARG A 169 11.59 -10.03 -5.95
CA ARG A 169 12.53 -11.17 -5.96
C ARG A 169 11.84 -12.49 -5.60
#